data_AF-A0A5B7WPK7-F1
#
_entry.id   AF-A0A5B7WPK7-F1
#
_cell.length_a   1.000
_cell.length_b   1.000
_cell.length_c   1.000
_cell.angle_alpha   90.00
_cell.angle_beta   90.00
_cell.angle_gamma   90.00
#
_symmetry.space_group_name_H-M   'P 1'
#
loop_
_entity.id
_entity.type
_entity.pdbx_description
1 polymer ?
#
loop_
_entity_poly.entity_id
_entity_poly.type
_entity_poly.pdbx_seq_one_letter_code
_entity_poly.pdbx_strand_id
1 'polypeptide(L)'
;MSFGEREEAARQLAAVQAAQRALASPRRAGARQIGWLSVLLGLLLGALHVLLHFFTPQRSLTSFWVLCAAAAVAITVLALGYRRLHRVLPAGFGRRYLVALAASLVLYAGLLALIMTPMPLAVVLLLGAVVALPLAVAGGWMIRQ
;
A
#
# COMPACT_ATOMS: atom_id res chain seq x y z
N MET A 1 -48.12 11.94 8.16
CA MET A 1 -47.25 12.30 7.03
C MET A 1 -48.08 12.81 5.88
N SER A 2 -48.06 14.11 5.65
CA SER A 2 -48.77 14.78 4.55
C SER A 2 -48.07 14.48 3.22
N PHE A 3 -48.78 14.69 2.10
CA PHE A 3 -48.25 14.47 0.76
C PHE A 3 -46.99 15.33 0.48
N GLY A 4 -46.96 16.55 1.02
CA GLY A 4 -45.82 17.47 0.88
C GLY A 4 -44.56 17.01 1.62
N GLU A 5 -44.70 16.40 2.81
CA GLU A 5 -43.55 15.86 3.56
C GLU A 5 -42.88 14.69 2.83
N ARG A 6 -43.65 13.89 2.08
CA ARG A 6 -43.10 12.79 1.26
C ARG A 6 -42.36 13.30 0.03
N GLU A 7 -42.87 14.35 -0.60
CA GLU A 7 -42.25 14.96 -1.77
C GLU A 7 -40.93 15.67 -1.40
N GLU A 8 -40.90 16.35 -0.26
CA GLU A 8 -39.70 16.99 0.27
C GLU A 8 -38.65 15.96 0.72
N ALA A 9 -39.07 14.88 1.40
CA ALA A 9 -38.20 13.77 1.73
C ALA A 9 -37.63 13.09 0.47
N ALA A 10 -38.42 12.94 -0.60
CA ALA A 10 -37.96 12.40 -1.88
C ALA A 10 -36.92 13.31 -2.55
N ARG A 11 -37.13 14.64 -2.52
CA ARG A 11 -36.15 15.62 -3.04
C ARG A 11 -34.85 15.60 -2.24
N GLN A 12 -34.93 15.52 -0.91
CA GLN A 12 -33.74 15.39 -0.06
C GLN A 12 -32.99 14.08 -0.35
N LEU A 13 -33.70 12.96 -0.52
CA LEU A 13 -33.08 11.68 -0.87
C LEU A 13 -32.40 11.74 -2.23
N ALA A 14 -33.04 12.34 -3.23
CA ALA A 14 -32.48 12.53 -4.57
C ALA A 14 -31.23 13.44 -4.55
N ALA A 15 -31.25 14.52 -3.75
CA ALA A 15 -30.11 15.40 -3.58
C ALA A 15 -28.92 14.68 -2.91
N VAL A 16 -29.17 13.87 -1.88
CA VAL A 16 -28.14 13.03 -1.25
C VAL A 16 -27.58 12.00 -2.22
N GLN A 17 -28.42 11.33 -3.01
CA GLN A 17 -27.97 10.37 -4.03
C GLN A 17 -27.14 11.05 -5.14
N ALA A 18 -27.52 12.23 -5.59
CA ALA A 18 -26.77 13.01 -6.56
C ALA A 18 -25.39 13.41 -6.00
N ALA A 19 -25.35 13.88 -4.75
CA ALA A 19 -24.09 14.20 -4.06
C ALA A 19 -23.20 12.95 -3.88
N GLN A 20 -23.78 11.79 -3.55
CA GLN A 20 -23.05 10.52 -3.45
C GLN A 20 -22.47 10.09 -4.81
N ARG A 21 -23.21 10.25 -5.90
CA ARG A 21 -22.72 9.94 -7.27
C ARG A 21 -21.59 10.89 -7.68
N ALA A 22 -21.69 12.18 -7.36
CA ALA A 22 -20.63 13.15 -7.62
C ALA A 22 -19.33 12.81 -6.87
N LEU A 23 -19.44 12.28 -5.64
CA LEU A 23 -18.30 11.85 -4.83
C LEU A 23 -17.75 10.47 -5.19
N ALA A 24 -18.48 9.65 -5.95
CA ALA A 24 -18.07 8.28 -6.28
C ALA A 24 -16.85 8.24 -7.22
N SER A 25 -16.79 9.15 -8.20
CA SER A 25 -15.66 9.27 -9.14
C SER A 25 -14.32 9.59 -8.45
N PRO A 26 -14.19 10.67 -7.64
CA PRO A 26 -12.94 10.98 -6.96
C PRO A 26 -12.55 9.93 -5.89
N ARG A 27 -13.52 9.27 -5.25
CA ARG A 27 -13.25 8.16 -4.31
C ARG A 27 -12.63 6.94 -5.01
N ARG A 28 -13.14 6.56 -6.19
CA ARG A 28 -12.57 5.47 -7.01
C ARG A 28 -11.18 5.83 -7.52
N ALA A 29 -10.99 7.06 -7.99
CA ALA A 29 -9.67 7.55 -8.42
C ALA A 29 -8.64 7.49 -7.27
N GLY A 30 -9.02 7.94 -6.07
CA GLY A 30 -8.17 7.86 -4.87
C GLY A 30 -7.83 6.42 -4.45
N ALA A 31 -8.80 5.50 -4.52
CA ALA A 31 -8.57 4.08 -4.25
C ALA A 31 -7.59 3.45 -5.25
N ARG A 32 -7.75 3.74 -6.55
CA ARG A 32 -6.82 3.30 -7.60
C ARG A 32 -5.40 3.84 -7.41
N GLN A 33 -5.27 5.12 -7.05
CA GLN A 33 -3.96 5.74 -6.85
C GLN A 33 -3.20 5.12 -5.67
N ILE A 34 -3.88 4.90 -4.53
CA ILE A 34 -3.28 4.17 -3.41
C ILE A 34 -2.99 2.72 -3.80
N GLY A 35 -3.88 2.10 -4.58
CA GLY A 35 -3.70 0.73 -5.05
C GLY A 35 -2.40 0.58 -5.85
N TRP A 36 -2.17 1.45 -6.83
CA TRP A 36 -0.93 1.48 -7.61
C TRP A 36 0.29 1.79 -6.75
N LEU A 37 0.22 2.79 -5.87
CA LEU A 37 1.31 3.09 -4.93
C LEU A 37 1.67 1.86 -4.09
N SER A 38 0.67 1.14 -3.58
CA SER A 38 0.88 -0.06 -2.77
C SER A 38 1.58 -1.16 -3.55
N VAL A 39 1.14 -1.43 -4.78
CA VAL A 39 1.79 -2.43 -5.65
C VAL A 39 3.23 -2.06 -5.94
N LEU A 40 3.48 -0.84 -6.43
CA LEU A 40 4.81 -0.38 -6.81
C LEU A 40 5.79 -0.42 -5.62
N LEU A 41 5.33 0.02 -4.44
CA LEU A 41 6.16 0.03 -3.25
C LEU A 41 6.36 -1.34 -2.63
N GLY A 42 5.38 -2.25 -2.72
CA GLY A 42 5.57 -3.66 -2.36
C GLY A 42 6.67 -4.31 -3.20
N LEU A 43 6.62 -4.11 -4.53
CA LEU A 43 7.66 -4.58 -5.44
C LEU A 43 9.02 -3.95 -5.14
N LEU A 44 9.07 -2.66 -4.86
CA LEU A 44 10.30 -1.95 -4.49
C LEU A 44 10.93 -2.52 -3.22
N LEU A 45 10.13 -2.76 -2.17
CA LEU A 45 10.60 -3.38 -0.92
C LEU A 45 11.12 -4.81 -1.15
N GLY A 46 10.41 -5.59 -1.96
CA GLY A 46 10.85 -6.93 -2.35
C GLY A 46 12.19 -6.90 -3.10
N ALA A 47 12.34 -5.98 -4.07
CA ALA A 47 13.58 -5.81 -4.81
C ALA A 47 14.74 -5.32 -3.91
N LEU A 48 14.48 -4.39 -3.00
CA LEU A 48 15.46 -3.93 -2.01
C LEU A 48 15.92 -5.06 -1.09
N HIS A 49 15.00 -5.94 -0.68
CA HIS A 49 15.35 -7.13 0.12
C HIS A 49 16.34 -8.03 -0.64
N VAL A 50 16.05 -8.31 -1.91
CA VAL A 50 16.93 -9.11 -2.77
C VAL A 50 18.30 -8.45 -2.91
N LEU A 51 18.34 -7.14 -3.20
CA LEU A 51 19.59 -6.38 -3.35
C LEU A 51 20.44 -6.40 -2.09
N LEU A 52 19.83 -6.23 -0.91
CA LEU A 52 20.57 -6.26 0.35
C LEU A 52 21.20 -7.63 0.64
N HIS A 53 20.63 -8.72 0.11
CA HIS A 53 21.22 -10.06 0.21
C HIS A 53 22.50 -10.21 -0.64
N PHE A 54 22.63 -9.43 -1.72
CA PHE A 54 23.84 -9.39 -2.56
C PHE A 54 24.88 -8.38 -2.08
N PHE A 55 24.42 -7.24 -1.56
CA PHE A 55 25.22 -6.14 -1.04
C PHE A 55 25.24 -6.18 0.49
N THR A 56 25.74 -7.28 1.04
CA THR A 56 25.94 -7.42 2.47
C THR A 56 27.01 -6.43 2.96
N PRO A 57 26.98 -6.00 4.24
CA PRO A 57 27.92 -5.03 4.79
C PRO A 57 29.36 -5.53 4.77
N GLN A 58 29.59 -6.85 4.71
CA GLN A 58 30.93 -7.42 4.55
C GLN A 58 31.49 -7.19 3.14
N ARG A 59 30.64 -7.04 2.11
CA ARG A 59 31.06 -6.73 0.74
C ARG A 59 31.20 -5.24 0.50
N SER A 60 30.22 -4.45 0.95
CA SER A 60 30.22 -3.01 0.79
C SER A 60 29.29 -2.37 1.82
N LEU A 61 29.91 -1.83 2.89
CA LEU A 61 29.19 -1.12 3.94
C LEU A 61 28.42 0.08 3.39
N THR A 62 29.02 0.82 2.45
CA THR A 62 28.39 1.98 1.80
C THR A 62 27.15 1.57 1.02
N SER A 63 27.23 0.52 0.18
CA SER A 63 26.09 0.05 -0.61
C SER A 63 24.96 -0.46 0.29
N PHE A 64 25.30 -1.17 1.37
CA PHE A 64 24.33 -1.63 2.35
C PHE A 64 23.56 -0.46 2.98
N TRP A 65 24.26 0.58 3.47
CA TRP A 65 23.61 1.75 4.06
C TRP A 65 22.77 2.55 3.05
N VAL A 66 23.23 2.67 1.80
CA VAL A 66 22.46 3.32 0.73
C VAL A 66 21.16 2.57 0.46
N LEU A 67 21.19 1.23 0.42
CA LEU A 67 19.99 0.41 0.24
C LEU A 67 19.04 0.50 1.44
N CYS A 68 19.56 0.50 2.67
CA CYS A 68 18.77 0.73 3.88
C CYS A 68 18.11 2.12 3.88
N ALA A 69 18.84 3.16 3.48
CA ALA A 69 18.29 4.52 3.36
C ALA A 69 17.20 4.57 2.28
N ALA A 70 17.41 3.93 1.13
CA ALA A 70 16.40 3.83 0.06
C ALA A 70 15.12 3.12 0.56
N ALA A 71 15.25 2.05 1.35
CA ALA A 71 14.11 1.38 1.98
C ALA A 71 13.37 2.31 2.94
N ALA A 72 14.09 3.05 3.79
CA ALA A 72 13.48 4.02 4.71
C ALA A 72 12.74 5.14 3.96
N VAL A 73 13.31 5.66 2.87
CA VAL A 73 12.66 6.65 2.00
C VAL A 73 11.40 6.07 1.37
N ALA A 74 11.45 4.84 0.84
CA ALA A 74 10.29 4.16 0.26
C ALA A 74 9.13 4.04 1.27
N ILE A 75 9.43 3.61 2.49
CA ILE A 75 8.45 3.50 3.58
C ILE A 75 7.86 4.87 3.93
N THR A 76 8.70 5.90 3.98
CA THR A 76 8.29 7.27 4.29
C THR A 76 7.37 7.85 3.21
N VAL A 77 7.72 7.67 1.93
CA VAL A 77 6.89 8.06 0.78
C VAL A 77 5.53 7.37 0.85
N LEU A 78 5.51 6.09 1.22
CA LEU A 78 4.28 5.33 1.37
C LEU A 78 3.39 5.89 2.49
N ALA A 79 3.97 6.18 3.66
CA ALA A 79 3.26 6.79 4.78
C ALA A 79 2.72 8.20 4.46
N LEU A 80 3.49 9.01 3.72
CA LEU A 80 3.08 10.33 3.23
C LEU A 80 1.94 10.24 2.21
N GLY A 81 2.02 9.30 1.27
CA GLY A 81 0.96 9.01 0.30
C GLY A 81 -0.34 8.68 1.01
N TYR A 82 -0.28 7.80 2.01
CA TYR A 82 -1.44 7.51 2.85
C TYR A 82 -1.98 8.75 3.58
N ARG A 83 -1.11 9.55 4.22
CA ARG A 83 -1.55 10.80 4.90
C ARG A 83 -2.24 11.78 3.96
N ARG A 84 -1.87 11.85 2.68
CA ARG A 84 -2.55 12.72 1.71
C ARG A 84 -3.91 12.17 1.27
N LEU A 85 -4.01 10.85 1.06
CA LEU A 85 -5.19 10.24 0.46
C LEU A 85 -6.19 9.63 1.47
N HIS A 86 -5.84 9.46 2.75
CA HIS A 86 -6.71 8.80 3.74
C HIS A 86 -8.08 9.48 3.92
N ARG A 87 -8.16 10.80 3.73
CA ARG A 87 -9.41 11.57 3.87
C ARG A 87 -10.40 11.33 2.72
N VAL A 88 -9.90 10.85 1.59
CA VAL A 88 -10.67 10.67 0.35
C VAL A 88 -10.97 9.19 0.08
N LEU A 89 -10.38 8.29 0.87
CA LEU A 89 -10.56 6.85 0.74
C LEU A 89 -11.99 6.43 1.17
N PRO A 90 -12.57 5.42 0.49
CA PRO A 90 -13.78 4.77 0.98
C PRO A 90 -13.56 4.16 2.38
N ALA A 91 -14.62 4.11 3.17
CA ALA A 91 -14.57 3.54 4.51
C ALA A 91 -13.98 2.11 4.49
N GLY A 92 -13.05 1.83 5.40
CA GLY A 92 -12.40 0.52 5.53
C GLY A 92 -11.19 0.27 4.62
N PHE A 93 -11.01 1.02 3.53
CA PHE A 93 -9.84 0.86 2.66
C PHE A 93 -8.55 1.26 3.36
N GLY A 94 -8.58 2.36 4.13
CA GLY A 94 -7.41 2.80 4.88
C GLY A 94 -6.94 1.76 5.90
N ARG A 95 -7.88 1.10 6.60
CA ARG A 95 -7.55 0.01 7.54
C ARG A 95 -6.91 -1.18 6.82
N ARG A 96 -7.47 -1.63 5.69
CA ARG A 96 -6.90 -2.75 4.90
C ARG A 96 -5.49 -2.43 4.40
N TYR A 97 -5.30 -1.22 3.91
CA TYR A 97 -3.98 -0.72 3.50
C TYR A 97 -2.98 -0.75 4.67
N LEU A 98 -3.36 -0.22 5.85
CA LEU A 98 -2.47 -0.19 7.01
C LEU A 98 -2.11 -1.59 7.50
N VAL A 99 -3.06 -2.53 7.46
CA VAL A 99 -2.80 -3.94 7.80
C VAL A 99 -1.83 -4.58 6.80
N ALA A 100 -2.02 -4.35 5.50
CA ALA A 100 -1.12 -4.86 4.47
C ALA A 100 0.28 -4.27 4.58
N LEU A 101 0.37 -2.95 4.85
CA LEU A 101 1.63 -2.27 5.12
C LEU A 101 2.33 -2.86 6.34
N ALA A 102 1.63 -2.97 7.47
CA ALA A 102 2.20 -3.54 8.68
C ALA A 102 2.68 -4.99 8.46
N ALA A 103 1.90 -5.82 7.75
CA ALA A 103 2.30 -7.18 7.40
C ALA A 103 3.58 -7.20 6.56
N SER A 104 3.65 -6.40 5.48
CA SER A 104 4.86 -6.30 4.66
C SER A 104 6.07 -5.80 5.45
N LEU A 105 5.90 -4.84 6.36
CA LEU A 105 7.00 -4.33 7.20
C LEU A 105 7.49 -5.36 8.21
N VAL A 106 6.59 -6.09 8.85
CA VAL A 106 6.94 -7.17 9.79
C VAL A 106 7.68 -8.29 9.06
N LEU A 107 7.19 -8.69 7.87
CA LEU A 107 7.88 -9.66 7.03
C LEU A 107 9.26 -9.16 6.61
N TYR A 108 9.35 -7.91 6.15
CA TYR A 108 10.63 -7.31 5.76
C TYR A 108 11.63 -7.29 6.91
N ALA A 109 11.22 -6.85 8.10
CA ALA A 109 12.06 -6.81 9.30
C ALA A 109 12.51 -8.21 9.74
N GLY A 110 11.59 -9.19 9.75
CA GLY A 110 11.92 -10.57 10.08
C GLY A 110 12.90 -11.21 9.08
N LEU A 111 12.70 -10.97 7.79
CA LEU A 111 13.57 -11.48 6.75
C LEU A 111 14.92 -10.77 6.68
N LEU A 112 15.00 -9.51 7.12
CA LEU A 112 16.27 -8.77 7.21
C LEU A 112 17.27 -9.49 8.15
N ALA A 113 16.79 -10.19 9.17
CA ALA A 113 17.64 -11.01 10.05
C ALA A 113 18.34 -12.16 9.30
N LEU A 114 17.75 -12.63 8.20
CA LEU A 114 18.28 -13.73 7.39
C LEU A 114 19.25 -13.26 6.30
N ILE A 115 19.52 -11.95 6.20
CA ILE A 115 20.19 -11.40 5.02
C ILE A 115 21.66 -11.79 4.87
N MET A 116 22.30 -12.23 5.97
CA MET A 116 23.67 -12.77 5.96
C MET A 116 23.71 -14.28 5.75
N THR A 117 22.56 -14.95 5.73
CA THR A 117 22.50 -16.40 5.57
C THR A 117 22.71 -16.73 4.11
N PRO A 118 23.68 -17.58 3.75
CA PRO A 118 23.87 -17.97 2.36
C PRO A 118 22.65 -18.78 1.89
N MET A 119 21.91 -18.22 0.91
CA MET A 119 20.74 -18.85 0.32
C MET A 119 20.86 -18.89 -1.21
N PRO A 120 20.29 -19.91 -1.88
CA PRO A 120 20.24 -19.93 -3.34
C PRO A 120 19.37 -18.77 -3.84
N LEU A 121 19.73 -18.21 -5.00
CA LEU A 121 19.06 -17.05 -5.60
C LEU A 121 17.54 -17.22 -5.69
N ALA A 122 17.06 -18.41 -6.04
CA ALA A 122 15.63 -18.70 -6.11
C ALA A 122 14.91 -18.45 -4.78
N VAL A 123 15.51 -18.81 -3.65
CA VAL A 123 14.94 -18.59 -2.31
C VAL A 123 14.93 -17.09 -1.99
N VAL A 124 16.01 -16.36 -2.30
CA VAL A 124 16.09 -14.91 -2.07
C VAL A 124 15.01 -14.16 -2.85
N LEU A 125 14.79 -14.54 -4.11
CA LEU A 125 13.72 -13.97 -4.94
C LEU A 125 12.33 -14.28 -4.37
N LEU A 126 12.10 -15.50 -3.89
CA LEU A 126 10.86 -15.88 -3.23
C LEU A 126 10.62 -15.08 -1.95
N LEU A 127 11.65 -14.86 -1.13
CA LEU A 127 11.56 -14.02 0.07
C LEU A 127 11.21 -12.57 -0.29
N GLY A 128 11.84 -12.01 -1.33
CA GLY A 128 11.46 -10.70 -1.86
C GLY A 128 10.00 -10.64 -2.31
N ALA A 129 9.51 -11.69 -2.99
CA ALA A 129 8.11 -11.78 -3.39
C ALA A 129 7.15 -11.88 -2.18
N VAL A 130 7.53 -12.63 -1.13
CA VAL A 130 6.75 -12.74 0.11
C VAL A 130 6.62 -11.38 0.80
N VAL A 131 7.67 -10.56 0.83
CA VAL A 131 7.59 -9.18 1.34
C VAL A 131 6.62 -8.32 0.53
N ALA A 132 6.67 -8.44 -0.80
CA ALA A 132 5.85 -7.65 -1.71
C ALA A 132 4.36 -8.05 -1.68
N LEU A 133 4.07 -9.32 -1.37
CA LEU A 133 2.76 -9.93 -1.57
C LEU A 133 1.61 -9.22 -0.82
N PRO A 134 1.70 -8.89 0.48
CA PRO A 134 0.58 -8.23 1.18
C PRO A 134 0.19 -6.90 0.55
N LEU A 135 1.17 -6.06 0.23
CA LEU A 135 0.97 -4.77 -0.43
C LEU A 135 0.47 -4.92 -1.87
N ALA A 136 0.98 -5.89 -2.62
CA ALA A 136 0.53 -6.16 -3.98
C ALA A 136 -0.93 -6.65 -4.04
N VAL A 137 -1.31 -7.55 -3.12
CA VAL A 137 -2.68 -8.07 -3.02
C VAL A 137 -3.64 -6.96 -2.59
N ALA A 138 -3.30 -6.20 -1.56
CA ALA A 138 -4.11 -5.08 -1.11
C ALA A 138 -4.27 -4.02 -2.21
N GLY A 139 -3.17 -3.68 -2.91
CA GLY A 139 -3.20 -2.70 -3.99
C GLY A 139 -4.00 -3.19 -5.21
N GLY A 140 -3.80 -4.43 -5.63
CA GLY A 140 -4.56 -5.04 -6.72
C GLY A 140 -6.06 -5.09 -6.45
N TRP A 141 -6.46 -5.38 -5.20
CA TRP A 141 -7.86 -5.32 -4.79
C TRP A 141 -8.43 -3.90 -4.88
N MET A 142 -7.67 -2.88 -4.48
CA MET A 142 -8.11 -1.48 -4.56
C MET A 142 -8.21 -0.94 -5.99
N ILE A 143 -7.38 -1.44 -6.92
CA ILE A 143 -7.41 -1.04 -8.34
C ILE A 143 -8.66 -1.56 -9.06
N ARG A 144 -9.21 -2.69 -8.60
CA ARG A 144 -10.35 -3.40 -9.23
C ARG A 144 -11.73 -2.84 -8.85
N GLN A 145 -11.81 -1.83 -7.96
CA GLN A 145 -13.06 -1.17 -7.55
C GLN A 145 -13.28 0.17 -8.25
#